data_AF-A0A1R4H1L0-F1
#
_entry.id   AF-A0A1R4H1L0-F1
#
_cell.length_a   1.000
_cell.length_b   1.000
_cell.length_c   1.000
_cell.angle_alpha   90.00
_cell.angle_beta   90.00
_cell.angle_gamma   90.00
#
_symmetry.space_group_name_H-M   'P 1'
#
loop_
_entity.id
_entity.type
_entity.pdbx_description
1 polymer ?
#
loop_
_entity_poly.entity_id
_entity_poly.type
_entity_poly.pdbx_seq_one_letter_code
_entity_poly.pdbx_strand_id
1 'polypeptide(L)'
;MVGQRGNTWYLAGTFINEGNAQAKVAEITPTSSISCTIPQGKTIFFPIYNYINFNTPGVCGQGETNLTVIGMRKSSADHVNMVKKSSISLYVDGKKYAYNRKVSPVFELTLPEDNIWDAGCSPDGVPGGVYSAAVDDGYYAQVTNLQPGEHTIEYSIIDDNGIYHNNKYYITIVKTRKF
;
A
#
# COMPACT_ATOMS: atom_id res chain seq x y z
N MET A 1 7.18 -12.65 -2.45
CA MET A 1 7.12 -12.47 -0.98
C MET A 1 7.44 -13.80 -0.30
N VAL A 2 8.62 -13.90 0.30
CA VAL A 2 9.05 -15.07 1.09
C VAL A 2 9.05 -14.65 2.56
N GLY A 3 8.57 -15.52 3.46
CA GLY A 3 8.72 -15.31 4.91
C GLY A 3 7.51 -14.75 5.66
N GLN A 4 6.37 -14.48 5.01
CA GLN A 4 5.14 -14.12 5.74
C GLN A 4 4.62 -15.29 6.59
N ARG A 5 4.20 -14.99 7.82
CA ARG A 5 3.70 -15.96 8.82
C ARG A 5 2.40 -15.44 9.45
N GLY A 6 1.70 -16.31 10.17
CA GLY A 6 0.42 -15.96 10.80
C GLY A 6 -0.78 -16.15 9.87
N ASN A 7 -1.96 -15.68 10.30
CA ASN A 7 -3.21 -15.90 9.56
C ASN A 7 -3.44 -14.89 8.42
N THR A 8 -2.73 -13.77 8.46
CA THR A 8 -2.83 -12.70 7.47
C THR A 8 -1.70 -12.80 6.45
N TRP A 9 -2.05 -12.62 5.17
CA TRP A 9 -1.14 -12.48 4.06
C TRP A 9 -1.24 -11.05 3.51
N TYR A 10 -0.15 -10.30 3.60
CA TYR A 10 -0.05 -8.91 3.16
C TYR A 10 0.30 -8.87 1.67
N LEU A 11 -0.44 -8.12 0.85
CA LEU A 11 0.02 -7.77 -0.50
C LEU A 11 0.65 -6.38 -0.48
N ALA A 12 1.74 -6.23 -1.20
CA ALA A 12 2.38 -4.93 -1.38
C ALA A 12 1.51 -4.01 -2.23
N GLY A 13 1.43 -2.73 -1.84
CA GLY A 13 0.92 -1.69 -2.72
C GLY A 13 1.91 -1.34 -3.83
N THR A 14 1.51 -0.43 -4.70
CA THR A 14 2.38 0.17 -5.72
C THR A 14 2.55 1.65 -5.44
N PHE A 15 3.76 2.17 -5.62
CA PHE A 15 3.98 3.61 -5.62
C PHE A 15 3.40 4.23 -6.89
N ILE A 16 2.71 5.36 -6.71
CA ILE A 16 2.43 6.28 -7.81
C ILE A 16 3.68 7.15 -7.97
N ASN A 17 4.26 7.21 -9.16
CA ASN A 17 5.34 8.16 -9.42
C ASN A 17 4.73 9.57 -9.32
N GLU A 18 5.03 10.30 -8.26
CA GLU A 18 4.48 11.64 -8.00
C GLU A 18 5.01 12.72 -8.97
N GLY A 19 5.91 12.37 -9.89
CA GLY A 19 6.52 13.28 -10.88
C GLY A 19 5.62 13.67 -12.06
N ASN A 20 4.40 13.15 -12.15
CA ASN A 20 3.52 13.39 -13.28
C ASN A 20 2.05 13.28 -12.87
N ALA A 21 1.57 14.32 -12.19
CA ALA A 21 0.15 14.65 -12.02
C ALA A 21 -0.61 14.86 -13.37
N GLN A 22 0.03 14.59 -14.51
CA GLN A 22 -0.58 14.48 -15.84
C GLN A 22 -0.30 13.13 -16.52
N ALA A 23 -0.18 12.02 -15.79
CA ALA A 23 -0.30 10.69 -16.38
C ALA A 23 -1.75 10.42 -16.85
N LYS A 24 -2.24 11.26 -17.78
CA LYS A 24 -3.35 10.96 -18.68
C LYS A 24 -2.97 9.69 -19.42
N VAL A 25 -3.70 8.61 -19.15
CA VAL A 25 -3.76 7.40 -19.98
C VAL A 25 -2.37 6.97 -20.44
N ALA A 26 -1.48 6.65 -19.50
CA ALA A 26 -0.69 5.48 -19.79
C ALA A 26 -1.73 4.36 -19.82
N GLU A 27 -1.88 3.67 -20.95
CA GLU A 27 -2.29 2.28 -20.90
C GLU A 27 -1.32 1.64 -19.91
N ILE A 28 -1.74 1.55 -18.65
CA ILE A 28 -1.06 0.74 -17.66
C ILE A 28 -1.40 -0.67 -18.11
N THR A 29 -0.65 -1.15 -19.11
CA THR A 29 -0.23 -2.56 -19.13
C THR A 29 0.08 -2.86 -17.68
N PRO A 30 -0.60 -3.81 -17.01
CA PRO A 30 -0.47 -3.99 -15.57
C PRO A 30 1.00 -4.25 -15.26
N THR A 31 1.75 -3.19 -14.93
CA THR A 31 3.22 -3.22 -14.84
C THR A 31 3.68 -3.84 -13.54
N SER A 32 2.77 -4.45 -12.81
CA SER A 32 3.06 -5.40 -11.75
C SER A 32 1.95 -6.45 -11.71
N SER A 33 1.98 -7.43 -12.63
CA SER A 33 1.32 -8.71 -12.38
C SER A 33 2.07 -9.42 -11.25
N ILE A 34 1.80 -9.01 -10.01
CA ILE A 34 2.33 -9.66 -8.82
C ILE A 34 1.63 -11.01 -8.73
N SER A 35 2.22 -12.02 -9.36
CA SER A 35 1.81 -13.41 -9.18
C SER A 35 2.34 -13.88 -7.81
N CYS A 36 1.42 -14.29 -6.94
CA CYS A 36 1.76 -14.81 -5.62
C CYS A 36 0.94 -16.06 -5.31
N THR A 37 1.61 -17.08 -4.79
CA THR A 37 0.97 -18.28 -4.27
C THR A 37 0.68 -18.12 -2.78
N ILE A 38 -0.59 -18.23 -2.39
CA ILE A 38 -1.06 -18.00 -1.03
C ILE A 38 -1.68 -19.30 -0.49
N PRO A 39 -1.32 -19.77 0.71
CA PRO A 39 -1.99 -20.91 1.31
C PRO A 39 -3.48 -20.67 1.54
N GLN A 40 -4.31 -21.69 1.35
CA GLN A 40 -5.75 -21.64 1.64
C GLN A 40 -6.01 -21.24 3.10
N GLY A 41 -7.06 -20.44 3.30
CA GLY A 41 -7.52 -20.02 4.63
C GLY A 41 -6.86 -18.75 5.17
N LYS A 42 -5.93 -18.14 4.41
CA LYS A 42 -5.35 -16.84 4.79
C LYS A 42 -6.34 -15.70 4.58
N THR A 43 -6.31 -14.73 5.49
CA THR A 43 -6.87 -13.40 5.27
C THR A 43 -5.87 -12.59 4.46
N ILE A 44 -6.25 -12.12 3.28
CA ILE A 44 -5.42 -11.27 2.45
C ILE A 44 -5.68 -9.81 2.84
N PHE A 45 -4.64 -9.05 3.19
CA PHE A 45 -4.71 -7.64 3.57
C PHE A 45 -3.83 -6.79 2.66
N PHE A 46 -4.32 -5.66 2.20
CA PHE A 46 -3.53 -4.78 1.31
C PHE A 46 -4.02 -3.33 1.37
N PRO A 47 -3.11 -2.36 1.14
CA PRO A 47 -3.49 -0.97 0.94
C PRO A 47 -4.16 -0.78 -0.42
N ILE A 48 -5.21 0.03 -0.46
CA ILE A 48 -5.77 0.58 -1.70
C ILE A 48 -5.13 1.93 -1.97
N TYR A 49 -5.16 2.80 -0.96
CA TYR A 49 -4.58 4.14 -0.97
C TYR A 49 -4.20 4.51 0.45
N ASN A 50 -2.92 4.70 0.74
CA ASN A 50 -2.46 5.01 2.08
C ASN A 50 -1.26 5.94 2.04
N TYR A 51 -0.99 6.57 3.18
CA TYR A 51 0.16 7.44 3.36
C TYR A 51 0.85 7.11 4.68
N ILE A 52 2.02 6.47 4.56
CA ILE A 52 2.94 6.24 5.67
C ILE A 52 3.81 7.48 5.81
N ASN A 53 3.82 8.05 7.00
CA ASN A 53 4.67 9.19 7.34
C ASN A 53 5.51 8.80 8.57
N PHE A 54 6.82 8.98 8.49
CA PHE A 54 7.74 8.63 9.56
C PHE A 54 8.85 9.66 9.66
N ASN A 55 9.29 9.89 10.89
CA ASN A 55 10.26 10.92 11.20
C ASN A 55 11.68 10.53 10.75
N THR A 56 12.27 11.35 9.89
CA THR A 56 13.59 11.17 9.24
C THR A 56 14.43 12.46 9.25
N PRO A 57 14.87 12.96 10.42
CA PRO A 57 15.55 14.25 10.51
C PRO A 57 16.79 14.35 9.62
N GLY A 58 16.86 15.42 8.82
CA GLY A 58 17.97 15.67 7.89
C GLY A 58 17.98 14.75 6.65
N VAL A 59 16.94 13.94 6.44
CA VAL A 59 16.87 12.94 5.36
C VAL A 59 15.63 13.18 4.50
N CYS A 60 15.70 12.83 3.21
CA CYS A 60 14.58 12.88 2.27
C CYS A 60 13.79 14.21 2.25
N GLY A 61 14.50 15.33 2.30
CA GLY A 61 13.89 16.67 2.29
C GLY A 61 13.22 17.08 3.60
N GLN A 62 13.25 16.24 4.64
CA GLN A 62 12.93 16.66 5.99
C GLN A 62 14.08 17.52 6.55
N GLY A 63 13.75 18.63 7.22
CA GLY A 63 14.73 19.41 7.96
C GLY A 63 15.29 18.68 9.18
N GLU A 64 16.24 19.31 9.86
CA GLU A 64 16.94 18.76 11.04
C GLU A 64 16.03 18.51 12.26
N THR A 65 14.82 19.09 12.27
CA THR A 65 13.90 19.00 13.40
C THR A 65 13.02 17.76 13.29
N ASN A 66 12.83 17.08 14.42
CA ASN A 66 11.88 15.97 14.53
C ASN A 66 10.44 16.43 14.23
N LEU A 67 9.73 15.65 13.42
CA LEU A 67 8.30 15.82 13.22
C LEU A 67 7.52 15.39 14.46
N THR A 68 6.43 16.08 14.76
CA THR A 68 5.50 15.67 15.82
C THR A 68 4.51 14.63 15.29
N VAL A 69 4.09 13.69 16.13
CA VAL A 69 3.06 12.69 15.77
C VAL A 69 1.77 13.36 15.29
N ILE A 70 1.35 14.45 15.93
CA ILE A 70 0.16 15.21 15.54
C ILE A 70 0.32 15.79 14.12
N GLY A 71 1.48 16.39 13.84
CA GLY A 71 1.80 16.93 12.51
C GLY A 71 1.80 15.84 11.44
N MET A 72 2.45 14.70 11.70
CA MET A 72 2.46 13.57 10.77
C MET A 72 1.07 12.99 10.54
N ARG A 73 0.24 12.84 11.59
CA ARG A 73 -1.16 12.38 11.46
C ARG A 73 -1.99 13.34 10.62
N LYS A 74 -1.83 14.65 10.82
CA LYS A 74 -2.51 15.66 10.01
C LYS A 74 -2.10 15.55 8.54
N SER A 75 -0.80 15.45 8.26
CA SER A 75 -0.27 15.30 6.90
C SER A 75 -0.81 14.03 6.21
N SER A 76 -0.76 12.87 6.89
CA SER A 76 -1.33 11.62 6.36
C SER A 76 -2.84 11.75 6.11
N ALA A 77 -3.59 12.37 7.02
CA ALA A 77 -5.03 12.55 6.86
C ALA A 77 -5.37 13.49 5.70
N ASP A 78 -4.64 14.61 5.56
CA ASP A 78 -4.80 15.57 4.46
C ASP A 78 -4.54 14.89 3.10
N HIS A 79 -3.49 14.07 3.00
CA HIS A 79 -3.20 13.30 1.79
C HIS A 79 -4.31 12.28 1.47
N VAL A 80 -4.77 11.50 2.46
CA VAL A 80 -5.86 10.54 2.25
C VAL A 80 -7.19 11.21 1.89
N ASN A 81 -7.42 12.43 2.40
CA ASN A 81 -8.63 13.22 2.10
C ASN A 81 -8.67 13.75 0.67
N MET A 82 -7.56 13.71 -0.09
CA MET A 82 -7.57 14.04 -1.52
C MET A 82 -8.42 13.06 -2.32
N VAL A 83 -8.59 11.82 -1.83
CA VAL A 83 -9.40 10.79 -2.47
C VAL A 83 -10.78 10.70 -1.82
N LYS A 84 -11.84 10.90 -2.61
CA LYS A 84 -13.22 10.67 -2.15
C LYS A 84 -13.44 9.17 -1.99
N LYS A 85 -14.04 8.72 -0.88
CA LYS A 85 -14.40 7.29 -0.71
C LYS A 85 -15.22 6.76 -1.91
N SER A 86 -16.11 7.57 -2.48
CA SER A 86 -16.94 7.18 -3.62
C SER A 86 -16.17 6.96 -4.93
N SER A 87 -14.94 7.47 -5.07
CA SER A 87 -14.11 7.23 -6.26
C SER A 87 -13.35 5.90 -6.22
N ILE A 88 -13.38 5.19 -5.09
CA ILE A 88 -12.70 3.91 -4.92
C ILE A 88 -13.65 2.77 -5.29
N SER A 89 -13.23 1.97 -6.27
CA SER A 89 -13.84 0.69 -6.63
C SER A 89 -12.90 -0.46 -6.27
N LEU A 90 -13.45 -1.58 -5.78
CA LEU A 90 -12.69 -2.78 -5.44
C LEU A 90 -13.52 -4.00 -5.82
N TYR A 91 -12.89 -4.92 -6.54
CA TYR A 91 -13.47 -6.15 -7.04
C TYR A 91 -12.57 -7.35 -6.73
N VAL A 92 -13.20 -8.46 -6.37
CA VAL A 92 -12.56 -9.77 -6.24
C VAL A 92 -13.33 -10.74 -7.14
N ASP A 93 -12.66 -11.31 -8.14
CA ASP A 93 -13.29 -12.14 -9.18
C ASP A 93 -14.52 -11.49 -9.81
N GLY A 94 -14.41 -10.19 -10.12
CA GLY A 94 -15.48 -9.38 -10.70
C GLY A 94 -16.62 -9.00 -9.74
N LYS A 95 -16.55 -9.39 -8.46
CA LYS A 95 -17.57 -9.03 -7.45
C LYS A 95 -17.09 -7.88 -6.58
N LYS A 96 -17.95 -6.88 -6.40
CA LYS A 96 -17.65 -5.72 -5.55
C LYS A 96 -17.34 -6.17 -4.11
N TYR A 97 -16.29 -5.60 -3.54
CA TYR A 97 -15.81 -5.95 -2.21
C TYR A 97 -15.71 -4.72 -1.30
N ALA A 98 -15.80 -4.94 0.01
CA ALA A 98 -15.76 -3.87 1.00
C ALA A 98 -14.31 -3.49 1.37
N TYR A 99 -14.14 -2.22 1.75
CA TYR A 99 -12.88 -1.67 2.25
C TYR A 99 -13.19 -0.59 3.29
N ASN A 100 -12.20 -0.27 4.13
CA ASN A 100 -12.36 0.68 5.22
C ASN A 100 -11.15 1.58 5.35
N ARG A 101 -11.37 2.83 5.79
CA ARG A 101 -10.29 3.69 6.25
C ARG A 101 -9.76 3.18 7.59
N LYS A 102 -8.45 3.18 7.78
CA LYS A 102 -7.77 2.82 9.02
C LYS A 102 -6.67 3.83 9.30
N VAL A 103 -6.58 4.20 10.58
CA VAL A 103 -5.48 4.99 11.13
C VAL A 103 -4.70 4.05 12.03
N SER A 104 -3.39 3.92 11.81
CA SER A 104 -2.55 3.05 12.61
C SER A 104 -2.42 3.57 14.07
N PRO A 105 -2.01 2.73 15.03
CA PRO A 105 -1.28 3.20 16.21
C PRO A 105 0.04 3.88 15.80
N VAL A 106 0.73 4.56 16.73
CA VAL A 106 2.13 4.94 16.49
C VAL A 106 2.97 3.67 16.48
N PHE A 107 3.89 3.55 15.53
CA PHE A 107 4.75 2.37 15.39
C PHE A 107 6.18 2.77 15.04
N GLU A 108 7.07 1.79 15.08
CA GLU A 108 8.45 1.90 14.61
C GLU A 108 8.57 1.25 13.23
N LEU A 109 9.31 1.90 12.33
CA LEU A 109 9.55 1.40 10.99
C LEU A 109 11.01 0.95 10.87
N THR A 110 11.23 -0.31 10.54
CA THR A 110 12.57 -0.83 10.25
C THR A 110 12.79 -0.90 8.75
N LEU A 111 13.81 -0.20 8.27
CA LEU A 111 14.22 -0.20 6.87
C LEU A 111 15.53 -0.98 6.73
N PRO A 112 15.64 -1.87 5.72
CA PRO A 112 16.95 -2.34 5.29
C PRO A 112 17.69 -1.20 4.57
N GLU A 113 18.99 -1.40 4.33
CA GLU A 113 19.66 -0.66 3.25
C GLU A 113 19.01 -0.99 1.89
N ASP A 114 19.22 -0.14 0.89
CA ASP A 114 18.67 -0.30 -0.47
C ASP A 114 17.14 -0.49 -0.46
N ASN A 115 16.42 0.41 0.21
CA ASN A 115 14.99 0.30 0.42
C ASN A 115 14.16 1.09 -0.61
N ILE A 116 12.84 0.92 -0.51
CA ILE A 116 11.88 1.43 -1.50
C ILE A 116 11.79 2.97 -1.57
N TRP A 117 12.36 3.69 -0.60
CA TRP A 117 12.37 5.16 -0.59
C TRP A 117 13.60 5.77 -1.27
N ASP A 118 14.65 4.98 -1.56
CA ASP A 118 15.92 5.53 -2.05
C ASP A 118 15.78 6.26 -3.38
N ALA A 119 14.95 5.73 -4.29
CA ALA A 119 14.68 6.37 -5.58
C ALA A 119 13.94 7.70 -5.45
N GLY A 120 13.10 7.86 -4.42
CA GLY A 120 12.32 9.08 -4.17
C GLY A 120 13.08 10.14 -3.38
N CYS A 121 14.13 9.75 -2.67
CA CYS A 121 14.87 10.58 -1.71
C CYS A 121 16.30 10.89 -2.19
N SER A 122 16.47 11.23 -3.48
CA SER A 122 17.77 11.52 -4.10
C SER A 122 18.47 12.78 -3.53
N PRO A 123 19.82 12.81 -3.44
CA PRO A 123 20.77 11.79 -3.90
C PRO A 123 21.07 10.67 -2.89
N ASP A 124 20.80 10.89 -1.61
CA ASP A 124 21.34 10.04 -0.53
C ASP A 124 20.40 8.91 -0.08
N GLY A 125 19.16 8.90 -0.55
CA GLY A 125 18.16 7.90 -0.19
C GLY A 125 17.66 8.03 1.25
N VAL A 126 17.09 6.95 1.79
CA VAL A 126 16.74 6.82 3.20
C VAL A 126 17.60 5.71 3.80
N PRO A 127 18.54 6.00 4.72
CA PRO A 127 19.41 4.96 5.26
C PRO A 127 18.67 3.80 5.91
N GLY A 128 19.29 2.62 5.93
CA GLY A 128 18.83 1.51 6.76
C GLY A 128 18.79 1.89 8.24
N GLY A 129 17.78 1.42 8.97
CA GLY A 129 17.64 1.76 10.38
C GLY A 129 16.25 1.57 10.96
N VAL A 130 16.10 1.96 12.23
CA VAL A 130 14.81 1.98 12.94
C VAL A 130 14.38 3.44 13.12
N TYR A 131 13.22 3.76 12.57
CA TYR A 131 12.65 5.10 12.58
C TYR A 131 11.44 5.17 13.51
N SER A 132 11.41 6.20 14.34
CA SER A 132 10.31 6.50 15.25
C SER A 132 10.16 8.01 15.44
N ALA A 133 8.94 8.55 15.52
CA ALA A 133 7.66 7.87 15.37
C ALA A 133 7.28 7.66 13.89
N ALA A 134 6.53 6.59 13.60
CA ALA A 134 5.86 6.36 12.33
C ALA A 134 4.33 6.31 12.51
N VAL A 135 3.62 6.80 11.50
CA VAL A 135 2.16 6.85 11.43
C VAL A 135 1.67 6.46 10.04
N ASP A 136 0.47 5.91 9.97
CA ASP A 136 -0.18 5.58 8.71
C ASP A 136 -1.69 5.92 8.79
N ASP A 137 -2.22 6.37 7.66
CA ASP A 137 -3.65 6.51 7.40
C ASP A 137 -3.91 6.05 5.96
N GLY A 138 -5.04 5.39 5.71
CA GLY A 138 -5.41 4.98 4.37
C GLY A 138 -6.65 4.12 4.30
N TYR A 139 -7.08 3.84 3.07
CA TYR A 139 -8.08 2.84 2.73
C TYR A 139 -7.43 1.48 2.51
N TYR A 140 -7.97 0.48 3.21
CA TYR A 140 -7.47 -0.89 3.22
C TYR A 140 -8.58 -1.91 3.00
N ALA A 141 -8.22 -3.04 2.40
CA ALA A 141 -9.13 -4.17 2.20
C ALA A 141 -8.64 -5.44 2.90
N GLN A 142 -9.61 -6.29 3.27
CA GLN A 142 -9.39 -7.61 3.83
C GLN A 142 -10.20 -8.63 3.05
N VAL A 143 -9.57 -9.49 2.26
CA VAL A 143 -10.24 -10.55 1.51
C VAL A 143 -10.04 -11.88 2.25
N THR A 144 -11.13 -12.60 2.48
CA THR A 144 -11.11 -13.87 3.23
C THR A 144 -11.77 -14.98 2.44
N ASN A 145 -11.52 -16.22 2.84
CA ASN A 145 -12.24 -17.41 2.37
C ASN A 145 -12.19 -17.67 0.86
N LEU A 146 -11.12 -17.24 0.18
CA LEU A 146 -10.88 -17.63 -1.20
C LEU A 146 -10.64 -19.13 -1.29
N GLN A 147 -11.30 -19.76 -2.26
CA GLN A 147 -11.16 -21.19 -2.52
C GLN A 147 -9.82 -21.48 -3.21
N PRO A 148 -9.33 -22.73 -3.22
CA PRO A 148 -8.16 -23.08 -4.02
C PRO A 148 -8.40 -22.80 -5.50
N GLY A 149 -7.48 -22.12 -6.17
CA GLY A 149 -7.62 -21.70 -7.56
C GLY A 149 -6.94 -20.38 -7.87
N GLU A 150 -7.13 -19.91 -9.10
CA GLU A 150 -6.70 -18.58 -9.54
C GLU A 150 -7.77 -17.55 -9.19
N HIS A 151 -7.33 -16.40 -8.70
CA HIS A 151 -8.19 -15.28 -8.33
C HIS A 151 -7.60 -13.97 -8.82
N THR A 152 -8.50 -13.01 -9.03
CA THR A 152 -8.14 -11.63 -9.35
C THR A 152 -8.65 -10.69 -8.29
N ILE A 153 -7.81 -9.73 -7.89
CA ILE A 153 -8.19 -8.61 -7.04
C ILE A 153 -7.87 -7.35 -7.83
N GLU A 154 -8.86 -6.50 -8.05
CA GLU A 154 -8.72 -5.29 -8.84
C GLU A 154 -9.31 -4.11 -8.08
N TYR A 155 -8.58 -3.01 -8.00
CA TYR A 155 -9.10 -1.77 -7.45
C TYR A 155 -8.72 -0.58 -8.30
N SER A 156 -9.59 0.42 -8.30
CA SER A 156 -9.33 1.68 -8.97
C SER A 156 -9.77 2.87 -8.15
N ILE A 157 -9.07 3.98 -8.34
CA ILE A 157 -9.39 5.30 -7.83
C ILE A 157 -9.53 6.17 -9.06
N ILE A 158 -10.75 6.67 -9.31
CA ILE A 158 -11.05 7.52 -10.45
C ILE A 158 -11.75 8.76 -9.90
N ASP A 159 -11.01 9.86 -9.75
CA ASP A 159 -11.60 11.12 -9.31
C ASP A 159 -11.89 12.09 -10.46
N ASP A 160 -12.70 13.10 -10.17
CA ASP A 160 -13.11 14.13 -11.13
C ASP A 160 -11.93 15.02 -11.60
N ASN A 161 -10.76 14.90 -10.95
CA ASN A 161 -9.55 15.66 -11.23
C ASN A 161 -8.53 14.88 -12.07
N GLY A 162 -8.84 13.62 -12.42
CA GLY A 162 -7.95 12.76 -13.20
C GLY A 162 -6.90 12.01 -12.37
N ILE A 163 -7.02 11.95 -11.04
CA ILE A 163 -6.31 10.95 -10.23
C ILE A 163 -6.84 9.59 -10.65
N TYR A 164 -5.96 8.87 -11.35
CA TYR A 164 -6.19 7.53 -11.84
C TYR A 164 -5.16 6.61 -11.22
N HIS A 165 -5.59 5.80 -10.27
CA HIS A 165 -4.82 4.65 -9.81
C HIS A 165 -5.61 3.40 -10.14
N ASN A 166 -4.98 2.44 -10.81
CA ASN A 166 -5.53 1.12 -11.04
C ASN A 166 -4.46 0.10 -10.69
N ASN A 167 -4.85 -0.92 -9.93
CA ASN A 167 -4.00 -2.06 -9.65
C ASN A 167 -4.79 -3.36 -9.78
N LYS A 168 -4.10 -4.40 -10.26
CA LYS A 168 -4.65 -5.75 -10.38
C LYS A 168 -3.65 -6.79 -9.91
N TYR A 169 -4.02 -7.54 -8.88
CA TYR A 169 -3.29 -8.70 -8.40
C TYR A 169 -3.82 -9.97 -9.06
N TYR A 170 -2.89 -10.86 -9.41
CA TYR A 170 -3.17 -12.23 -9.85
C TYR A 170 -2.64 -13.17 -8.78
N ILE A 171 -3.52 -13.84 -8.06
CA ILE A 171 -3.12 -14.70 -6.94
C ILE A 171 -3.59 -16.13 -7.17
N THR A 172 -2.79 -17.07 -6.68
CA THR A 172 -3.15 -18.49 -6.70
C THR A 172 -3.29 -18.96 -5.27
N ILE A 173 -4.48 -19.42 -4.89
CA ILE A 173 -4.72 -20.06 -3.61
C ILE A 173 -4.43 -21.56 -3.72
N VAL A 174 -3.51 -22.05 -2.90
CA VAL A 174 -3.14 -23.47 -2.87
C VAL A 174 -3.64 -24.16 -1.60
N LYS A 175 -4.14 -25.39 -1.74
CA LYS A 175 -4.56 -26.20 -0.58
C LYS A 175 -3.38 -26.35 0.39
N THR A 176 -3.62 -26.05 1.66
CA THR A 176 -2.71 -26.43 2.74
C THR A 176 -2.74 -27.95 2.89
N ARG A 177 -1.59 -28.61 2.70
CA ARG A 177 -1.46 -30.02 3.09
C ARG A 177 -1.53 -30.08 4.61
N LYS A 178 -2.52 -30.80 5.15
CA LYS A 178 -2.47 -31.24 6.55
C LYS A 178 -1.40 -32.33 6.62
N PHE A 179 -0.35 -32.10 7.40
CA PHE A 179 0.59 -33.14 7.82
C PHE A 179 0.02 -33.83 9.05
#